data_AF-G1KX62-F1
#
_entry.id   AF-G1KX62-F1
#
_cell.length_a   1.000
_cell.length_b   1.000
_cell.length_c   1.000
_cell.angle_alpha   90.00
_cell.angle_beta   90.00
_cell.angle_gamma   90.00
#
_symmetry.space_group_name_H-M   'P 1'
#
loop_
_entity.id
_entity.type
_entity.pdbx_description
1 polymer ?
#
loop_
_entity_poly.entity_id
_entity_poly.type
_entity_poly.pdbx_seq_one_letter_code
_entity_poly.pdbx_strand_id
1 'polypeptide(L)' 'MVNILQLVRDHWGLTLVPIGFVVGCYFDRRNDEKLSLFRNKSKLYHRELKPGEEVTWR' A
#
# COMPACT_ATOMS: atom_id res chain seq x y z
N MET A 1 10.47 -32.16 20.17
CA MET A 1 11.06 -31.03 19.40
C MET A 1 10.11 -30.69 18.28
N VAL A 2 9.62 -29.46 18.21
CA VAL A 2 8.75 -29.04 17.10
C VAL A 2 9.62 -28.90 15.86
N ASN A 3 9.37 -29.73 14.85
CA ASN A 3 10.12 -29.67 13.60
C ASN A 3 9.55 -28.52 12.75
N ILE A 4 10.36 -27.49 12.50
CA ILE A 4 9.96 -26.28 11.74
C ILE A 4 9.38 -26.67 10.37
N LEU A 5 9.92 -27.72 9.74
CA LEU A 5 9.42 -28.26 8.47
C LEU A 5 7.97 -28.77 8.56
N GLN A 6 7.58 -29.41 9.67
CA GLN A 6 6.22 -29.89 9.88
C GLN A 6 5.26 -28.72 10.14
N LEU A 7 5.68 -27.75 10.95
CA LEU A 7 4.89 -26.55 11.23
C LEU A 7 4.55 -25.76 9.95
N VAL A 8 5.56 -25.53 9.09
CA VAL A 8 5.36 -24.83 7.81
C VAL A 8 4.45 -25.66 6.90
N ARG A 9 4.67 -26.98 6.79
CA ARG A 9 3.81 -27.85 5.96
C ARG A 9 2.35 -27.84 6.39
N ASP A 10 2.07 -27.75 7.68
CA ASP A 10 0.71 -27.85 8.21
C ASP A 10 0.00 -26.49 8.26
N HIS A 11 0.76 -25.38 8.43
CA HIS A 11 0.19 -24.05 8.71
C HIS A 11 0.50 -22.97 7.65
N TRP A 12 1.18 -23.30 6.54
CA TRP A 12 1.50 -22.32 5.49
C TRP A 12 0.26 -21.58 4.97
N GLY A 13 -0.90 -22.23 4.93
CA GLY A 13 -2.15 -21.63 4.44
C GLY A 13 -2.58 -20.39 5.24
N LEU A 14 -2.26 -20.33 6.54
CA LEU A 14 -2.58 -19.16 7.38
C LEU A 14 -1.82 -17.90 6.94
N THR A 15 -0.68 -18.05 6.25
CA THR A 15 0.11 -16.92 5.76
C THR A 15 -0.46 -16.29 4.49
N LEU A 16 -1.32 -17.01 3.74
CA LEU A 16 -1.84 -16.55 2.46
C LEU A 16 -2.71 -15.30 2.60
N VAL A 17 -3.57 -15.25 3.62
CA VAL A 17 -4.49 -14.12 3.82
C VAL A 17 -3.73 -12.83 4.19
N PRO A 18 -2.82 -12.83 5.19
CA PRO A 18 -1.99 -11.66 5.49
C PRO A 18 -1.14 -11.20 4.30
N ILE A 19 -0.54 -12.14 3.55
CA ILE A 19 0.25 -11.80 2.36
C ILE A 19 -0.65 -11.17 1.29
N GLY A 20 -1.80 -11.76 1.02
CA GLY A 20 -2.77 -11.24 0.06
C GLY A 20 -3.24 -9.83 0.41
N PHE A 21 -3.47 -9.56 1.70
CA PHE A 21 -3.81 -8.22 2.18
C PHE A 21 -2.69 -7.20 1.90
N VAL A 22 -1.44 -7.54 2.25
CA VAL A 22 -0.30 -6.65 2.01
C VAL A 22 -0.11 -6.39 0.50
N VAL A 23 -0.27 -7.42 -0.32
CA VAL A 23 -0.20 -7.31 -1.79
C VAL A 23 -1.34 -6.43 -2.33
N GLY A 24 -2.56 -6.58 -1.81
CA GLY A 24 -3.69 -5.72 -2.13
C GLY A 24 -3.39 -4.24 -1.84
N CYS A 25 -2.96 -3.94 -0.61
CA CYS A 25 -2.59 -2.58 -0.23
C CYS A 25 -1.46 -2.01 -1.10
N TYR A 26 -0.50 -2.83 -1.51
CA TYR A 26 0.56 -2.41 -2.43
C TYR A 26 0.00 -2.02 -3.81
N PHE A 27 -0.92 -2.81 -4.35
CA PHE A 27 -1.54 -2.49 -5.64
C PHE A 27 -2.44 -1.26 -5.57
N ASP A 28 -3.19 -1.07 -4.49
CA ASP A 28 -4.03 0.12 -4.29
C ASP A 28 -3.16 1.38 -4.27
N ARG A 29 -2.07 1.39 -3.48
CA ARG A 29 -1.12 2.52 -3.45
C ARG A 29 -0.52 2.82 -4.81
N ARG A 30 -0.14 1.78 -5.56
CA ARG A 30 0.38 1.95 -6.93
C ARG A 30 -0.68 2.51 -7.88
N ASN A 31 -1.95 2.20 -7.66
CA ASN A 31 -3.05 2.72 -8.46
C ASN A 31 -3.31 4.20 -8.15
N ASP A 32 -3.28 4.58 -6.88
CA ASP A 32 -3.42 5.97 -6.43
C ASP A 32 -2.31 6.87 -7.03
N GLU A 33 -1.07 6.37 -7.08
CA GLU A 33 0.04 7.07 -7.74
C GLU A 33 -0.23 7.32 -9.22
N LYS A 34 -0.83 6.35 -9.94
CA LYS A 34 -1.23 6.52 -11.36
C LYS A 34 -2.37 7.52 -11.53
N LEU A 35 -3.28 7.60 -10.55
CA LEU A 35 -4.43 8.49 -10.54
C LEU A 35 -4.11 9.90 -10.01
N SER A 36 -2.84 10.22 -9.77
CA SER A 36 -2.39 11.50 -9.20
C SER A 36 -2.39 12.69 -10.19
N LEU A 37 -2.86 12.53 -11.43
CA LEU A 37 -2.83 13.58 -12.48
C LEU A 37 -3.50 14.91 -12.09
N PHE A 38 -4.59 14.82 -11.31
CA PHE A 38 -5.36 15.98 -10.81
C PHE A 38 -5.00 16.38 -9.37
N ARG A 39 -3.95 15.80 -8.79
CA ARG A 39 -3.48 16.15 -7.45
C ARG A 39 -3.10 17.63 -7.38
N ASN A 40 -3.62 18.32 -6.37
CA ASN A 40 -3.45 19.75 -6.15
C ASN A 40 -3.91 20.65 -7.33
N LYS A 41 -4.84 20.18 -8.17
CA LYS A 41 -5.39 20.98 -9.29
C LYS A 41 -6.89 21.27 -9.17
N SER A 42 -7.58 20.60 -8.24
CA SER A 42 -9.01 20.81 -8.00
C SER A 42 -9.26 22.22 -7.46
N LYS A 43 -10.33 22.89 -7.91
CA LYS A 43 -10.68 24.25 -7.46
C LYS A 43 -10.87 24.37 -5.94
N LEU A 44 -11.31 23.29 -5.28
CA LEU A 44 -11.57 23.27 -3.84
C LEU A 44 -10.29 23.12 -2.98
N TYR A 45 -9.36 22.27 -3.41
CA TYR A 45 -8.18 21.89 -2.62
C TYR A 45 -6.85 22.41 -3.18
N HIS A 46 -6.86 23.23 -4.24
CA HIS A 46 -5.65 23.81 -4.79
C HIS A 46 -5.03 24.79 -3.78
N ARG A 47 -3.75 24.59 -3.49
CA ARG A 47 -2.96 25.46 -2.60
C ARG A 47 -1.48 25.45 -2.97
N GLU A 48 -0.76 26.44 -2.46
CA GLU A 48 0.70 26.43 -2.47
C GLU A 48 1.25 25.30 -1.59
N LEU A 49 2.36 24.71 -2.03
CA LEU A 49 3.06 23.65 -1.30
C LEU A 49 3.89 24.25 -0.18
N LYS A 50 3.92 23.58 0.97
CA LYS A 50 4.78 24.01 2.08
C LYS A 50 6.26 23.79 1.71
N PRO A 51 7.20 24.52 2.33
CA PRO A 51 8.62 24.26 2.15
C PRO A 51 8.96 22.80 2.46
N GLY A 52 9.57 22.08 1.51
CA GLY A 52 9.90 20.66 1.62
C GLY A 52 8.75 19.69 1.32
N GLU A 53 7.55 20.18 0.98
CA GLU A 53 6.42 19.36 0.53
C GLU A 53 6.45 19.23 -1.00
N GLU A 54 6.67 18.01 -1.50
CA GLU A 54 6.68 17.75 -2.95
C GLU A 54 5.26 17.63 -3.53
N VAL A 55 4.35 17.04 -2.76
CA VAL A 55 3.01 16.63 -3.20
C VAL A 55 2.02 16.73 -2.05
N THR A 56 0.74 17.00 -2.34
CA THR A 56 -0.28 17.16 -1.28
C THR A 56 -0.74 15.85 -0.64
N TRP A 57 -0.60 14.72 -1.33
CA TRP A 57 -0.86 13.36 -0.82
C TRP A 57 -0.11 12.33 -1.68
N ARG A 58 0.11 11.13 -1.15
CA ARG A 58 0.79 9.99 -1.80
C ARG A 58 -0.12 8.79 -1.87
#